data_AF-A0A1E3Q0G0-F1
#
_entry.id   AF-A0A1E3Q0G0-F1
#
_cell.length_a   1.000
_cell.length_b   1.000
_cell.length_c   1.000
_cell.angle_alpha   90.00
_cell.angle_beta   90.00
_cell.angle_gamma   90.00
#
_symmetry.space_group_name_H-M   'P 1'
#
loop_
_entity.id
_entity.type
_entity.pdbx_description
1 polymer ?
#
loop_
_entity_poly.entity_id
_entity_poly.type
_entity_poly.pdbx_seq_one_letter_code
_entity_poly.pdbx_strand_id
1 'polypeptide(L)'
;MPAAQTLQQKGVEVVKGDLNDEGSIKQALQSAHSAKSRDVRQGKAIADTAVAAGAQYFIYSPESHAGKISGGKYPVDVYDAKPDLEQYIRSLPIKSASHQGHSCRTLEA
;
A
#
# COMPACT_ATOMS: atom_id res chain seq x y z
N MET A 1 -24.07 -5.69 2.85
CA MET A 1 -23.05 -4.64 3.12
C MET A 1 -23.50 -3.36 2.41
N PRO A 2 -24.27 -2.49 3.07
CA PRO A 2 -24.87 -1.28 2.45
C PRO A 2 -23.84 -0.41 1.74
N ALA A 3 -22.67 -0.23 2.34
CA ALA A 3 -21.58 0.56 1.77
C ALA A 3 -21.06 0.01 0.44
N ALA A 4 -20.99 -1.32 0.27
CA ALA A 4 -20.55 -1.94 -0.98
C ALA A 4 -21.57 -1.70 -2.11
N GLN A 5 -22.86 -1.75 -1.79
CA GLN A 5 -23.94 -1.48 -2.74
C GLN A 5 -23.93 -0.01 -3.19
N THR A 6 -23.63 0.92 -2.28
CA THR A 6 -23.45 2.34 -2.63
C THR A 6 -22.24 2.57 -3.55
N LEU A 7 -21.15 1.82 -3.40
CA LEU A 7 -19.99 1.91 -4.29
C LEU A 7 -20.32 1.37 -5.70
N GLN A 8 -21.04 0.25 -5.78
CA GLN A 8 -21.51 -0.31 -7.05
C GLN A 8 -22.41 0.69 -7.80
N GLN A 9 -23.32 1.38 -7.10
CA GLN A 9 -24.16 2.42 -7.69
C GLN A 9 -23.37 3.62 -8.24
N LYS A 10 -22.13 3.82 -7.79
CA LYS A 10 -21.21 4.85 -8.31
C LYS A 10 -20.34 4.35 -9.47
N GLY A 11 -20.59 3.13 -9.98
CA GLY A 11 -19.82 2.53 -11.07
C GLY A 11 -18.50 1.88 -10.62
N VAL A 12 -18.30 1.67 -9.32
CA VAL A 12 -17.12 0.96 -8.80
C VAL A 12 -17.33 -0.55 -8.91
N GLU A 13 -16.40 -1.24 -9.55
CA GLU A 13 -16.35 -2.70 -9.50
C GLU A 13 -16.00 -3.15 -8.08
N VAL A 14 -16.86 -3.96 -7.47
CA VAL A 14 -16.66 -4.46 -6.11
C VAL A 14 -16.33 -5.94 -6.17
N VAL A 15 -15.08 -6.26 -5.84
CA VAL A 15 -14.58 -7.63 -5.69
C VAL A 15 -14.50 -7.98 -4.20
N LYS A 16 -14.83 -9.22 -3.84
CA LYS A 16 -14.64 -9.71 -2.46
C LYS A 16 -13.14 -9.92 -2.22
N GLY A 17 -12.60 -9.19 -1.25
CA GLY A 17 -11.18 -9.17 -0.89
C GLY A 17 -10.94 -9.50 0.58
N ASP A 18 -9.98 -10.36 0.91
CA ASP A 18 -9.37 -10.49 2.25
C ASP A 18 -7.85 -10.27 2.15
N LEU A 19 -7.33 -9.30 2.91
CA LEU A 19 -5.90 -8.94 2.88
C LEU A 19 -4.99 -9.94 3.60
N ASN A 20 -5.58 -10.94 4.29
CA ASN A 20 -4.84 -12.06 4.86
C ASN A 20 -4.85 -13.29 3.94
N ASP A 21 -5.59 -13.26 2.83
CA ASP A 21 -5.63 -14.31 1.83
C ASP A 21 -4.98 -13.84 0.53
N GLU A 22 -3.81 -14.40 0.22
CA GLU A 22 -3.08 -14.10 -1.01
C GLU A 22 -3.88 -14.41 -2.28
N GLY A 23 -4.74 -15.44 -2.24
CA GLY A 23 -5.60 -15.79 -3.38
C GLY A 23 -6.58 -14.68 -3.71
N SER A 24 -7.23 -14.15 -2.68
CA SER A 24 -8.14 -13.02 -2.77
C SER A 24 -7.44 -11.73 -3.21
N ILE A 25 -6.22 -11.46 -2.73
CA ILE A 25 -5.41 -10.29 -3.18
C ILE A 25 -5.07 -10.42 -4.66
N LYS A 26 -4.63 -11.60 -5.11
CA LYS A 26 -4.34 -11.86 -6.53
C LYS A 26 -5.57 -11.61 -7.38
N GLN A 27 -6.72 -12.15 -7.01
CA GLN A 27 -7.96 -11.96 -7.74
C GLN A 27 -8.36 -10.49 -7.82
N ALA A 28 -8.26 -9.75 -6.71
CA ALA A 28 -8.58 -8.32 -6.67
C ALA A 28 -7.64 -7.45 -7.53
N LEU A 29 -6.41 -7.90 -7.78
CA LEU A 29 -5.40 -7.15 -8.53
C LEU A 29 -5.33 -7.50 -10.02
N GLN A 30 -6.04 -8.52 -10.51
CA GLN A 30 -5.92 -9.00 -11.90
C GLN A 30 -6.15 -7.92 -12.98
N SER A 31 -7.10 -7.01 -12.75
CA SER A 31 -7.42 -5.91 -13.66
C SER A 31 -6.95 -4.54 -13.13
N ALA A 32 -6.27 -4.53 -11.98
CA ALA A 32 -5.90 -3.30 -11.31
C ALA A 32 -4.59 -2.73 -11.87
N HIS A 33 -4.63 -1.47 -12.30
CA HIS A 33 -3.43 -0.75 -12.73
C HIS A 33 -2.59 -0.23 -11.56
N SER A 34 -3.23 0.05 -10.43
CA SER A 34 -2.60 0.55 -9.23
C SER A 34 -3.15 -0.09 -7.95
N ALA A 35 -2.29 -0.18 -6.94
CA ALA A 35 -2.61 -0.78 -5.64
C ALA A 35 -2.22 0.13 -4.48
N LYS A 36 -2.93 0.01 -3.35
CA LYS A 36 -2.69 0.76 -2.11
C LYS A 36 -2.78 -0.16 -0.89
N SER A 37 -1.90 0.06 0.08
CA SER A 37 -1.89 -0.66 1.36
C SER A 37 -1.74 0.30 2.55
N ARG A 38 -2.09 -0.18 3.75
CA ARG A 38 -2.11 0.63 4.99
C ARG A 38 -1.39 -0.02 6.18
N ASP A 39 -1.24 -1.35 6.17
CA ASP A 39 -0.52 -2.13 7.18
C ASP A 39 0.79 -2.69 6.60
N VAL A 40 1.81 -2.92 7.45
CA VAL A 40 3.15 -3.36 7.04
C VAL A 40 3.15 -4.78 6.49
N ARG A 41 2.49 -5.73 7.17
CA ARG A 41 2.48 -7.14 6.75
C ARG A 41 1.69 -7.29 5.46
N GLN A 42 0.50 -6.69 5.43
CA GLN A 42 -0.37 -6.74 4.25
C GLN A 42 0.23 -5.94 3.09
N GLY A 43 0.89 -4.81 3.38
CA GLY A 43 1.48 -3.97 2.35
C GLY A 43 2.59 -4.64 1.57
N LYS A 44 3.39 -5.50 2.22
CA LYS A 44 4.36 -6.34 1.53
C LYS A 44 3.69 -7.31 0.55
N ALA A 45 2.69 -8.08 1.02
CA ALA A 45 1.98 -9.05 0.19
C ALA A 45 1.28 -8.40 -1.02
N ILE A 46 0.67 -7.23 -0.82
CA ILE A 46 0.01 -6.47 -1.90
C ILE A 46 1.06 -5.91 -2.88
N ALA A 47 2.21 -5.42 -2.40
CA ALA A 47 3.28 -4.93 -3.27
C ALA A 47 3.88 -6.04 -4.13
N ASP A 48 4.15 -7.20 -3.53
CA ASP A 48 4.67 -8.38 -4.24
C ASP A 48 3.66 -8.88 -5.28
N THR A 49 2.37 -8.90 -4.92
CA THR A 49 1.30 -9.30 -5.84
C THR A 49 1.10 -8.28 -6.95
N ALA A 50 1.23 -6.98 -6.66
CA ALA A 50 1.14 -5.92 -7.66
C ALA A 50 2.27 -6.05 -8.71
N VAL A 51 3.50 -6.35 -8.27
CA VAL A 51 4.62 -6.68 -9.17
C VAL A 51 4.28 -7.90 -10.02
N ALA A 52 3.81 -8.99 -9.40
CA ALA A 52 3.48 -10.23 -10.11
C ALA A 52 2.32 -10.07 -11.10
N ALA A 53 1.37 -9.19 -10.80
CA ALA A 53 0.24 -8.87 -11.67
C ALA A 53 0.61 -7.86 -12.79
N GLY A 54 1.82 -7.31 -12.78
CA GLY A 54 2.25 -6.31 -13.76
C GLY A 54 1.59 -4.94 -13.57
N ALA A 55 1.17 -4.61 -12.35
CA ALA A 55 0.67 -3.29 -12.03
C ALA A 55 1.74 -2.23 -12.33
N GLN A 56 1.32 -1.10 -12.91
CA GLN A 56 2.27 -0.10 -13.37
C GLN A 56 2.71 0.84 -12.24
N TYR A 57 1.85 1.03 -11.23
CA TYR A 57 2.10 1.95 -10.13
C TYR A 57 1.63 1.40 -8.78
N PHE A 58 2.43 1.60 -7.73
CA PHE A 58 2.07 1.30 -6.35
C PHE A 58 2.06 2.57 -5.50
N ILE A 59 0.92 2.85 -4.84
CA ILE A 59 0.78 4.04 -4.00
C ILE A 59 0.77 3.61 -2.54
N TYR A 60 1.77 4.05 -1.78
CA TYR A 60 1.89 3.72 -0.36
C TYR A 60 1.80 4.99 0.50
N SER A 61 1.12 4.92 1.64
CA SER A 61 1.01 6.05 2.57
C SER A 61 1.70 5.68 3.89
N PRO A 62 3.03 5.88 3.98
CA PRO A 62 3.75 5.67 5.22
C PRO A 62 3.41 6.77 6.23
N GLU A 63 3.55 6.43 7.50
CA GLU A 63 3.51 7.41 8.59
C GLU A 63 4.95 7.86 8.92
N SER A 64 5.10 8.86 9.79
CA SER A 64 6.41 9.35 10.22
C SER A 64 7.16 8.35 11.11
N HIS A 65 8.48 8.24 10.94
CA HIS A 65 9.33 7.41 11.81
C HIS A 65 9.59 8.12 13.15
N ALA A 66 8.79 7.82 14.16
CA ALA A 66 8.88 8.41 15.50
C ALA A 66 10.26 8.23 16.14
N GLY A 67 10.84 7.03 16.05
CA GLY A 67 12.20 6.75 16.54
C GLY A 67 13.27 7.64 15.90
N LYS A 68 13.28 7.79 14.57
CA LYS A 68 14.26 8.64 13.87
C LYS A 68 14.07 10.12 14.19
N ILE A 69 12.83 10.61 14.16
CA ILE A 69 12.52 12.03 14.43
C ILE A 69 12.86 12.41 15.87
N SER A 70 12.62 11.51 16.82
CA SER A 70 12.90 11.75 18.24
C SER A 70 14.35 11.47 18.66
N GLY A 71 15.23 11.08 17.73
CA GLY A 71 16.61 10.67 18.06
C GLY A 71 16.67 9.43 18.95
N GLY A 72 15.70 8.53 18.82
CA GLY A 72 15.58 7.29 19.60
C GLY A 72 14.86 7.45 20.94
N LYS A 73 14.36 8.64 21.28
CA LYS A 73 13.71 8.91 22.57
C LYS A 73 12.30 8.30 22.68
N TYR A 74 11.58 8.23 21.57
CA TYR A 74 10.19 7.76 21.50
C TYR A 74 10.00 6.78 20.32
N PRO A 75 10.59 5.57 20.38
CA PRO A 75 10.33 4.54 19.37
C PRO A 75 8.88 4.07 19.47
N VAL A 76 8.23 3.91 18.32
CA VAL A 76 6.86 3.38 18.25
C VAL A 76 6.79 2.43 17.05
N ASP A 77 6.81 1.13 17.32
CA ASP A 77 6.96 0.08 16.30
C ASP A 77 5.98 0.21 15.13
N VAL A 78 4.69 0.46 15.41
CA VAL A 78 3.64 0.63 14.38
C VAL A 78 3.89 1.83 13.45
N TYR A 79 4.56 2.88 13.94
CA TYR A 79 4.89 4.07 13.16
C TYR A 79 6.23 3.91 12.45
N ASP A 80 7.20 3.29 13.13
CA ASP A 80 8.56 3.11 12.65
C ASP A 80 8.65 2.06 11.53
N ALA A 81 7.82 1.01 11.57
CA ALA A 81 7.82 -0.06 10.57
C ALA A 81 7.21 0.34 9.21
N LYS A 82 6.39 1.40 9.12
CA LYS A 82 5.79 1.86 7.86
C LYS A 82 6.82 2.49 6.91
N PRO A 83 7.68 3.42 7.35
CA PRO A 83 8.85 3.86 6.59
C PRO A 83 9.74 2.72 6.09
N ASP A 84 9.93 1.66 6.89
CA ASP A 84 10.74 0.51 6.47
C ASP A 84 10.05 -0.28 5.34
N LEU A 85 8.71 -0.42 5.39
CA LEU A 85 7.96 -0.97 4.26
C LEU A 85 8.04 -0.07 3.02
N GLU A 86 8.01 1.25 3.18
CA GLU A 86 8.19 2.17 2.06
C GLU A 86 9.55 1.95 1.38
N GLN A 87 10.62 1.79 2.16
CA GLN A 87 11.94 1.46 1.64
C GLN A 87 11.95 0.13 0.89
N TYR A 88 11.25 -0.87 1.41
CA TYR A 88 11.05 -2.14 0.71
C TYR A 88 10.34 -1.96 -0.64
N ILE A 89 9.20 -1.25 -0.67
CA ILE A 89 8.44 -1.01 -1.91
C ILE A 89 9.28 -0.28 -2.94
N ARG A 90 10.12 0.68 -2.51
CA ARG A 90 11.06 1.40 -3.38
C ARG A 90 12.14 0.50 -4.00
N SER A 91 12.43 -0.66 -3.40
CA SER A 91 13.39 -1.64 -3.95
C SER A 91 12.78 -2.58 -4.99
N LEU A 92 11.46 -2.61 -5.12
CA LEU A 92 10.76 -3.49 -6.06
C LEU A 92 10.76 -2.90 -7.48
N PRO A 93 10.66 -3.75 -8.53
CA PRO A 93 10.61 -3.30 -9.92
C PRO A 93 9.19 -2.78 -10.30
N ILE A 94 8.68 -1.80 -9.54
CA ILE A 94 7.39 -1.14 -9.79
C ILE A 94 7.50 0.35 -9.48
N LYS A 95 6.89 1.21 -10.32
CA LYS A 95 6.85 2.65 -10.04
C LYS A 95 6.07 2.87 -8.75
N SER A 96 6.60 3.66 -7.82
CA SER A 96 5.91 3.91 -6.56
C SER A 96 5.85 5.38 -6.19
N ALA A 97 4.76 5.74 -5.51
CA ALA A 97 4.56 7.08 -4.96
C ALA A 97 4.21 6.98 -3.49
N SER A 98 4.76 7.88 -2.69
CA SER A 98 4.43 7.97 -1.27
C SER A 98 3.98 9.36 -0.86
N HIS A 99 3.05 9.39 0.09
CA HIS A 99 2.51 10.62 0.64
C HIS A 99 2.62 10.62 2.16
N GLN A 100 3.35 11.61 2.69
CA GLN A 100 3.48 11.91 4.11
C GLN A 100 3.09 13.38 4.33
N GLY A 101 1.93 13.62 4.94
CA GLY A 101 1.45 14.97 5.24
C GLY A 101 1.43 15.88 4.00
N HIS A 102 2.07 17.05 4.05
CA HIS A 102 2.09 18.02 2.94
C HIS A 102 3.07 17.67 1.79
N SER A 103 3.77 16.53 1.85
CA SER A 103 4.77 16.15 0.85
C SER A 103 4.32 14.92 0.06
N CYS A 104 3.97 15.13 -1.22
CA CYS A 104 3.85 14.07 -2.20
C CYS A 104 5.24 13.81 -2.79
N ARG A 105 5.78 12.60 -2.64
CA ARG A 105 7.03 12.18 -3.27
C ARG A 105 6.71 11.12 -4.32
N THR A 106 6.63 11.57 -5.57
CA THR A 106 6.55 10.72 -6.76
C THR A 106 7.96 10.56 -7.35
N LEU A 107 8.34 9.35 -7.74
CA LEU A 107 9.54 9.14 -8.55
C LEU A 107 9.24 8.17 -9.69
N GLU A 108 9.75 8.53 -10.86
CA GLU A 108 9.75 7.67 -12.06
C GLU A 108 10.77 6.55 -11.88
N ALA A 109 10.41 5.35 -12.37
CA ALA A 109 11.27 4.17 -12.38
C ALA A 109 12.45 4.33 -13.34
#